data_AF-A0AAD0PBW2-F1
#
_entry.id   AF-A0AAD0PBW2-F1
#
_cell.length_a   1.000
_cell.length_b   1.000
_cell.length_c   1.000
_cell.angle_alpha   90.00
_cell.angle_beta   90.00
_cell.angle_gamma   90.00
#
_symmetry.space_group_name_H-M   'P 1'
#
loop_
_entity.id
_entity.type
_entity.pdbx_description
1 polymer ?
#
loop_
_entity_poly.entity_id
_entity_poly.type
_entity_poly.pdbx_seq_one_letter_code
_entity_poly.pdbx_strand_id
1 'polypeptide(L)'
;MQRKYKLVVVMIVSLFLIGGASIAIIKEVEHLRIERQNCQKAESIQESKKEVKEQAKARQKIALWVVQHYEGKEAIEKIGVSKIYTNGIFGSAGESVAVIINGKEKNIIDGIHLGDDHIPKEPGARFENSDYKYSNEPLLNKDLNGVDVYYWRGNNNGTNE
;
A
#
# COMPACT_ATOMS: atom_id res chain seq x y z
N MET A 1 -48.52 40.13 -49.00
CA MET A 1 -47.30 40.37 -48.18
C MET A 1 -47.21 39.51 -46.92
N GLN A 2 -48.31 39.15 -46.23
CA GLN A 2 -48.26 38.49 -44.90
C GLN A 2 -47.60 37.11 -44.79
N ARG A 3 -47.63 36.25 -45.83
CA ARG A 3 -47.03 34.89 -45.76
C ARG A 3 -45.50 34.90 -45.59
N LYS A 4 -44.81 35.93 -46.09
CA LYS A 4 -43.35 36.04 -46.04
C LYS A 4 -42.85 36.34 -44.61
N TYR A 5 -43.56 37.18 -43.86
CA TYR A 5 -43.18 37.55 -42.49
C TYR A 5 -43.36 36.40 -41.49
N LYS A 6 -44.41 35.58 -41.63
CA LYS A 6 -44.63 34.41 -40.75
C LYS A 6 -43.48 33.40 -40.83
N LEU A 7 -42.91 33.21 -42.02
CA LEU A 7 -41.82 32.25 -42.23
C LEU A 7 -40.50 32.73 -41.61
N VAL A 8 -40.22 34.03 -41.70
CA VAL A 8 -39.03 34.65 -41.09
C VAL A 8 -39.08 34.61 -39.56
N VAL A 9 -40.25 34.85 -38.96
CA VAL A 9 -40.42 34.81 -37.49
C VAL A 9 -40.25 33.39 -36.95
N VAL A 10 -40.78 32.36 -37.63
CA VAL A 10 -40.58 30.96 -37.23
C VAL A 10 -39.10 30.56 -37.30
N MET A 11 -38.38 31.00 -38.34
CA MET A 11 -36.95 30.72 -38.50
C MET A 11 -36.11 31.33 -37.36
N ILE A 12 -36.42 32.57 -36.97
CA ILE A 12 -35.69 33.26 -35.90
C ILE A 12 -35.96 32.58 -34.54
N VAL A 13 -37.23 32.26 -34.23
CA VAL A 13 -37.57 31.59 -32.97
C VAL A 13 -36.96 30.18 -32.88
N SER A 14 -36.88 29.44 -33.99
CA SER A 14 -36.22 28.13 -34.02
C SER A 14 -34.70 28.21 -33.79
N LEU A 15 -34.05 29.30 -34.21
CA LEU A 15 -32.61 29.49 -34.01
C LEU A 15 -32.26 29.77 -32.53
N PHE A 16 -33.11 30.51 -31.81
CA PHE A 16 -32.88 30.86 -30.41
C PHE A 16 -33.08 29.69 -29.43
N LEU A 17 -33.94 28.73 -29.75
CA LEU A 17 -34.21 27.57 -28.88
C LEU A 17 -33.07 26.55 -28.87
N ILE A 18 -32.29 26.44 -29.95
CA ILE A 18 -31.19 25.47 -30.07
C ILE A 18 -29.95 25.94 -29.30
N GLY A 19 -29.70 27.26 -29.22
CA GLY A 19 -28.51 27.81 -28.54
C GLY A 19 -28.52 27.74 -27.01
N GLY A 20 -29.70 27.84 -26.37
CA GLY A 20 -29.83 27.87 -24.91
C GLY A 20 -29.72 26.49 -24.26
N ALA A 21 -30.31 25.46 -24.88
CA ALA A 21 -30.30 24.10 -24.34
C ALA A 21 -28.90 23.47 -24.35
N SER A 22 -28.09 23.74 -25.38
CA SER A 22 -26.74 23.19 -25.50
C SER A 22 -25.77 23.68 -24.42
N ILE A 23 -25.86 24.95 -24.00
CA ILE A 23 -24.96 25.51 -22.98
C ILE A 23 -25.28 24.96 -21.59
N ALA A 24 -26.56 24.75 -21.27
CA ALA A 24 -26.98 24.16 -19.99
C ALA A 24 -26.52 22.68 -19.88
N ILE A 25 -26.70 21.90 -20.95
CA ILE A 25 -26.28 20.48 -21.00
C ILE A 25 -24.75 20.36 -20.89
N ILE A 26 -23.98 21.23 -21.56
CA ILE A 26 -22.50 21.19 -21.47
C ILE A 26 -22.02 21.52 -20.05
N LYS A 27 -22.60 22.53 -19.39
CA LYS A 27 -22.24 22.89 -18.01
C LYS A 27 -22.61 21.79 -17.01
N GLU A 28 -23.75 21.14 -17.20
CA GLU A 28 -24.20 20.03 -16.35
C GLU A 28 -23.29 18.80 -16.51
N VAL A 29 -22.88 18.48 -17.74
CA VAL A 29 -21.93 17.38 -18.02
C VAL A 29 -20.52 17.68 -17.50
N GLU A 30 -20.04 18.92 -17.63
CA GLU A 30 -18.75 19.35 -17.05
C GLU A 30 -18.76 19.27 -15.52
N HIS A 31 -19.84 19.73 -14.88
CA HIS A 31 -20.00 19.63 -13.43
C HIS A 31 -19.99 18.17 -12.96
N LEU A 32 -20.75 17.30 -13.61
CA LEU A 32 -20.77 15.86 -13.32
C LEU A 32 -19.40 15.20 -13.52
N ARG A 33 -18.63 15.64 -14.54
CA ARG A 33 -17.28 15.14 -14.78
C ARG A 33 -16.31 15.56 -13.67
N ILE A 34 -16.38 16.82 -13.22
CA ILE A 34 -15.55 17.34 -12.11
C ILE A 34 -15.91 16.64 -10.80
N GLU A 35 -17.20 16.47 -10.51
CA GLU A 35 -17.68 15.76 -9.32
C GLU A 35 -17.21 14.31 -9.29
N ARG A 36 -17.32 13.60 -10.42
CA ARG A 36 -16.80 12.23 -10.56
C ARG A 36 -15.29 12.15 -10.36
N GLN A 37 -14.53 13.10 -10.90
CA GLN A 37 -13.09 13.17 -10.70
C GLN A 37 -12.71 13.43 -9.23
N ASN A 38 -13.47 14.29 -8.54
CA ASN A 38 -13.25 14.56 -7.12
C ASN A 38 -13.57 13.34 -6.25
N CYS A 39 -14.65 12.60 -6.56
CA CYS A 39 -14.96 11.34 -5.90
C CYS A 39 -13.86 10.30 -6.11
N GLN A 40 -13.39 10.10 -7.35
CA GLN A 40 -12.30 9.17 -7.65
C GLN A 40 -10.99 9.53 -6.92
N LYS A 41 -10.66 10.82 -6.84
CA LYS A 41 -9.50 11.29 -6.06
C LYS A 41 -9.67 11.01 -4.58
N ALA A 42 -10.85 11.24 -4.02
CA ALA A 42 -11.14 10.96 -2.62
C ALA A 42 -11.06 9.46 -2.29
N GLU A 43 -11.63 8.62 -3.17
CA GLU A 43 -11.55 7.15 -3.07
C GLU A 43 -10.09 6.67 -3.13
N SER A 44 -9.29 7.17 -4.07
CA SER A 44 -7.86 6.83 -4.18
C SER A 44 -7.05 7.27 -2.95
N ILE A 45 -7.34 8.45 -2.38
CA ILE A 45 -6.72 8.91 -1.13
C ILE A 45 -7.14 8.01 0.05
N GLN A 46 -8.40 7.58 0.09
CA GLN A 46 -8.88 6.69 1.13
C GLN A 46 -8.25 5.30 1.01
N GLU A 47 -8.15 4.77 -0.20
CA GLU A 47 -7.52 3.49 -0.51
C GLU A 47 -6.03 3.51 -0.15
N SER A 48 -5.29 4.54 -0.55
CA SER A 48 -3.87 4.69 -0.17
C SER A 48 -3.66 4.82 1.33
N LYS A 49 -4.52 5.56 2.06
CA LYS A 49 -4.47 5.62 3.53
C LYS A 49 -4.73 4.24 4.16
N LYS A 50 -5.68 3.48 3.61
CA LYS A 50 -5.97 2.11 4.04
C LYS A 50 -4.77 1.21 3.80
N GLU A 51 -4.16 1.28 2.62
CA GLU A 51 -2.96 0.52 2.26
C GLU A 51 -1.80 0.81 3.21
N VAL A 52 -1.51 2.09 3.50
CA VAL A 52 -0.47 2.49 4.46
C VAL A 52 -0.74 1.91 5.85
N LYS A 53 -2.00 1.92 6.28
CA LYS A 53 -2.41 1.36 7.58
C LYS A 53 -2.24 -0.16 7.62
N GLU A 54 -2.65 -0.87 6.58
CA GLU A 54 -2.48 -2.33 6.49
C GLU A 54 -0.99 -2.71 6.44
N GLN A 55 -0.16 -1.99 5.68
CA GLN A 55 1.28 -2.21 5.68
C GLN A 55 1.92 -1.95 7.05
N ALA A 56 1.50 -0.88 7.76
CA ALA A 56 1.97 -0.62 9.10
C ALA A 56 1.57 -1.75 10.07
N LYS A 57 0.36 -2.28 9.94
CA LYS A 57 -0.13 -3.43 10.73
C LYS A 57 0.66 -4.70 10.43
N ALA A 58 0.94 -4.99 9.16
CA ALA A 58 1.79 -6.12 8.76
C ALA A 58 3.19 -6.00 9.37
N ARG A 59 3.83 -4.82 9.31
CA ARG A 59 5.13 -4.57 9.95
C ARG A 59 5.12 -4.87 11.45
N GLN A 60 4.06 -4.47 12.16
CA GLN A 60 3.91 -4.75 13.60
C GLN A 60 3.79 -6.26 13.87
N LYS A 61 3.01 -7.00 13.07
CA LYS A 61 2.91 -8.47 13.20
C LYS A 61 4.26 -9.16 12.97
N ILE A 62 4.97 -8.75 11.93
CA ILE A 62 6.29 -9.29 11.58
C ILE A 62 7.28 -9.01 12.70
N ALA A 63 7.32 -7.77 13.21
CA ALA A 63 8.20 -7.38 14.31
C ALA A 63 7.90 -8.18 15.58
N LEU A 64 6.61 -8.36 15.93
CA LEU A 64 6.21 -9.14 17.09
C LEU A 64 6.70 -10.59 16.97
N TRP A 65 6.50 -11.20 15.80
CA TRP A 65 6.97 -12.56 15.55
C TRP A 65 8.49 -12.66 15.70
N VAL A 66 9.24 -11.66 15.22
CA VAL A 66 10.70 -11.62 15.38
C VAL A 66 11.09 -11.54 16.86
N VAL A 67 10.48 -10.67 17.66
CA VAL A 67 10.79 -10.59 19.10
C VAL A 67 10.48 -11.91 19.83
N GLN A 68 9.43 -12.61 19.40
CA GLN A 68 9.01 -13.88 20.02
C GLN A 68 9.91 -15.06 19.64
N HIS A 69 10.53 -15.05 18.46
CA HIS A 69 11.31 -16.20 17.96
C HIS A 69 12.82 -15.97 17.98
N TYR A 70 13.30 -14.74 18.21
CA TYR A 70 14.72 -14.43 18.21
C TYR A 70 15.23 -14.02 19.58
N GLU A 71 16.37 -14.60 19.95
CA GLU A 71 17.07 -14.29 21.19
C GLU A 71 18.56 -14.10 20.93
N GLY A 72 19.13 -13.10 21.58
CA GLY A 72 20.53 -12.74 21.49
C GLY A 72 21.02 -12.20 22.82
N LYS A 73 22.33 -11.92 22.91
CA LYS A 73 22.92 -11.35 24.13
C LYS A 73 22.43 -9.94 24.43
N GLU A 74 22.18 -9.16 23.39
CA GLU A 74 21.62 -7.81 23.48
C GLU A 74 20.10 -7.86 23.33
N ALA A 75 19.39 -7.04 24.12
CA ALA A 75 17.95 -6.87 23.96
C ALA A 75 17.62 -6.36 22.55
N ILE A 76 16.46 -6.76 22.03
CA ILE A 76 15.94 -6.23 20.77
C ILE A 76 15.28 -4.90 21.09
N GLU A 77 15.90 -3.81 20.63
CA GLU A 77 15.42 -2.43 20.85
C GLU A 77 14.83 -1.85 19.56
N LYS A 78 15.27 -2.32 18.39
CA LYS A 78 14.80 -1.83 17.09
C LYS A 78 14.61 -2.95 16.10
N ILE A 79 13.54 -2.87 15.31
CA ILE A 79 13.26 -3.78 14.21
C ILE A 79 12.93 -2.97 12.96
N GLY A 80 13.82 -3.07 11.97
CA GLY A 80 13.55 -2.56 10.64
C GLY A 80 12.90 -3.63 9.78
N VAL A 81 11.72 -3.36 9.23
CA VAL A 81 10.99 -4.29 8.36
C VAL A 81 10.99 -3.77 6.92
N SER A 82 11.40 -4.61 5.97
CA SER A 82 11.47 -4.25 4.56
C SER A 82 10.09 -4.12 3.91
N LYS A 83 10.09 -3.72 2.62
CA LYS A 83 8.92 -3.92 1.78
C LYS A 83 8.70 -5.44 1.64
N ILE A 84 7.44 -5.86 1.73
CA ILE A 84 7.05 -7.24 1.43
C ILE A 84 7.20 -7.47 -0.07
N TYR A 85 7.80 -8.58 -0.45
CA TYR A 85 8.07 -8.92 -1.85
C TYR A 85 7.50 -10.31 -2.17
N THR A 86 7.02 -10.46 -3.40
CA THR A 86 6.46 -11.69 -3.92
C THR A 86 7.56 -12.53 -4.56
N ASN A 87 7.60 -13.82 -4.24
CA ASN A 87 8.55 -14.77 -4.82
C ASN A 87 7.90 -15.60 -5.93
N GLY A 88 8.72 -16.00 -6.90
CA GLY A 88 8.30 -16.87 -7.99
C GLY A 88 7.48 -16.16 -9.08
N ILE A 89 7.30 -16.85 -10.20
CA ILE A 89 6.55 -16.33 -11.35
C ILE A 89 5.08 -16.16 -10.93
N PHE A 90 4.57 -14.94 -11.02
CA PHE A 90 3.22 -14.55 -10.56
C PHE A 90 2.95 -14.79 -9.05
N GLY A 91 3.98 -14.78 -8.20
CA GLY A 91 3.79 -14.97 -6.76
C GLY A 91 3.55 -16.43 -6.34
N SER A 92 3.87 -17.39 -7.20
CA SER A 92 3.65 -18.82 -6.94
C SER A 92 4.40 -19.37 -5.73
N ALA A 93 5.46 -18.69 -5.28
CA ALA A 93 6.22 -19.04 -4.07
C ALA A 93 5.87 -18.14 -2.86
N GLY A 94 4.73 -17.45 -2.93
CA GLY A 94 4.18 -16.63 -1.84
C GLY A 94 4.98 -15.35 -1.58
N GLU A 95 4.77 -14.78 -0.40
CA GLU A 95 5.37 -13.51 0.00
C GLU A 95 6.48 -13.70 1.03
N SER A 96 7.47 -12.82 0.97
CA SER A 96 8.57 -12.76 1.93
C SER A 96 8.88 -11.34 2.37
N VAL A 97 9.60 -11.25 3.48
CA VAL A 97 10.08 -10.00 4.04
C VAL A 97 11.48 -10.17 4.60
N ALA A 98 12.27 -9.10 4.52
CA ALA A 98 13.55 -8.99 5.19
C ALA A 98 13.42 -8.12 6.45
N VAL A 99 14.14 -8.48 7.49
CA VAL A 99 14.18 -7.77 8.77
C VAL A 99 15.61 -7.49 9.18
N ILE A 100 15.86 -6.33 9.78
CA ILE A 100 17.12 -6.00 10.44
C ILE A 100 16.89 -5.76 11.94
N ILE A 101 17.59 -6.52 12.78
CA ILE A 101 17.52 -6.37 14.24
C ILE A 101 18.58 -5.37 14.72
N ASN A 102 18.17 -4.40 15.54
CA ASN A 102 18.99 -3.34 16.11
C ASN A 102 19.81 -2.53 15.08
N GLY A 103 19.37 -2.52 13.83
CA GLY A 103 20.05 -1.81 12.74
C GLY A 103 21.44 -2.36 12.39
N LYS A 104 21.78 -3.59 12.82
CA LYS A 104 23.08 -4.21 12.54
C LYS A 104 22.98 -5.14 11.34
N GLU A 105 23.81 -4.92 10.31
CA GLU A 105 23.77 -5.70 9.06
C GLU A 105 23.97 -7.21 9.26
N LYS A 106 24.86 -7.61 10.17
CA LYS A 106 25.06 -9.03 10.53
C LYS A 106 23.82 -9.70 11.13
N ASN A 107 22.83 -8.91 11.54
CA ASN A 107 21.57 -9.36 12.13
C ASN A 107 20.39 -9.16 11.16
N ILE A 108 20.67 -9.13 9.85
CA ILE A 108 19.65 -9.22 8.81
C ILE A 108 19.14 -10.66 8.73
N ILE A 109 17.82 -10.78 8.64
CA ILE A 109 17.10 -12.01 8.38
C ILE A 109 16.36 -11.78 7.07
N ASP A 110 16.74 -12.50 6.02
CA ASP A 110 16.17 -12.33 4.68
C ASP A 110 15.28 -13.52 4.31
N GLY A 111 14.18 -13.29 3.61
CA GLY A 111 13.29 -14.37 3.18
C GLY A 111 12.40 -14.96 4.28
N ILE A 112 12.00 -14.18 5.29
CA ILE A 112 10.95 -14.63 6.22
C ILE A 112 9.66 -14.84 5.43
N HIS A 113 9.16 -16.07 5.37
CA HIS A 113 7.97 -16.41 4.57
C HIS A 113 6.69 -16.00 5.29
N LEU A 114 5.77 -15.36 4.58
CA LEU A 114 4.52 -14.84 5.11
C LEU A 114 3.33 -15.70 4.64
N GLY A 115 2.36 -15.93 5.54
CA GLY A 115 1.04 -16.39 5.14
C GLY A 115 0.17 -15.27 4.55
N ASP A 116 -0.98 -15.64 4.01
CA ASP A 116 -1.98 -14.72 3.41
C ASP A 116 -2.44 -13.59 4.36
N ASP A 117 -2.28 -13.77 5.67
CA ASP A 117 -2.61 -12.80 6.72
C ASP A 117 -1.42 -11.91 7.13
N HIS A 118 -0.31 -12.01 6.39
CA HIS A 118 0.99 -11.41 6.66
C HIS A 118 1.59 -11.82 8.02
N ILE A 119 1.21 -12.98 8.55
CA ILE A 119 1.87 -13.58 9.71
C ILE A 119 3.03 -14.44 9.22
N PRO A 120 4.25 -14.23 9.73
CA PRO A 120 5.37 -15.09 9.41
C PRO A 120 5.11 -16.56 9.75
N LYS A 121 5.48 -17.46 8.84
CA LYS A 121 5.34 -18.92 8.99
C LYS A 121 6.67 -19.63 9.13
N GLU A 122 7.69 -19.16 8.42
CA GLU A 122 9.00 -19.82 8.37
C GLU A 122 10.11 -18.79 8.56
N PRO A 123 11.20 -19.16 9.26
CA PRO A 123 12.34 -18.28 9.43
C PRO A 123 13.06 -18.06 8.09
N GLY A 124 13.57 -16.84 7.92
CA GLY A 124 14.45 -16.51 6.80
C GLY A 124 15.90 -16.98 7.00
N ALA A 125 16.70 -16.79 5.95
CA ALA A 125 18.15 -16.95 5.97
C ALA A 125 18.80 -15.88 6.85
N ARG A 126 19.90 -16.25 7.51
CA ARG A 126 20.65 -15.40 8.42
C ARG A 126 22.14 -15.59 8.21
N PHE A 127 22.92 -14.56 8.54
CA PHE A 127 24.37 -14.70 8.61
C PHE A 127 24.78 -15.64 9.75
N GLU A 128 25.81 -16.45 9.51
CA GLU A 128 26.36 -17.37 10.52
C GLU A 128 26.85 -16.65 11.79
N ASN A 129 27.32 -15.41 11.62
CA ASN A 129 27.83 -14.56 12.71
C ASN A 129 26.77 -13.62 13.31
N SER A 130 25.48 -13.87 13.07
CA SER A 130 24.37 -13.14 13.70
C SER A 130 24.44 -13.25 15.23
N ASP A 131 24.18 -12.15 15.92
CA ASP A 131 24.08 -12.11 17.39
C ASP A 131 22.80 -12.79 17.91
N TYR A 132 21.82 -12.97 17.01
CA TYR A 132 20.49 -13.50 17.32
C TYR A 132 20.32 -14.90 16.73
N LYS A 133 19.79 -15.79 17.57
CA LYS A 133 19.43 -17.16 17.22
C LYS A 133 17.92 -17.31 17.18
N TYR A 134 17.45 -18.14 16.27
CA TYR A 134 16.05 -18.49 16.16
C TYR A 134 15.70 -19.65 17.08
N SER A 135 14.52 -19.54 17.69
CA SER A 135 13.86 -20.57 18.47
C SER A 135 12.60 -21.02 17.73
N ASN A 136 12.40 -22.34 17.63
CA ASN A 136 11.10 -22.90 17.19
C ASN A 136 10.02 -22.75 18.27
N GLU A 137 10.41 -22.51 19.51
CA GLU A 137 9.50 -22.29 20.63
C GLU A 137 9.35 -20.78 20.85
N PRO A 138 8.18 -20.18 20.52
CA PRO A 138 7.97 -18.75 20.69
C PRO A 138 7.93 -18.36 22.16
N LEU A 139 8.61 -17.27 22.49
CA LEU A 139 8.54 -16.60 23.78
C LEU A 139 7.29 -15.73 23.84
N LEU A 140 6.13 -16.37 24.07
CA LEU A 140 4.80 -15.72 24.03
C LEU A 140 4.60 -14.58 25.04
N ASN A 141 5.47 -14.51 26.06
CA ASN A 141 5.48 -13.43 27.04
C ASN A 141 6.16 -12.15 26.54
N LYS A 142 6.85 -12.20 25.39
CA LYS A 142 7.45 -11.01 24.78
C LYS A 142 6.44 -10.29 23.89
N ASP A 143 6.46 -8.97 24.02
CA ASP A 143 5.69 -8.03 23.21
C ASP A 143 6.63 -6.97 22.58
N LEU A 144 6.05 -5.93 21.99
CA LEU A 144 6.80 -4.85 21.35
C LEU A 144 7.04 -3.64 22.29
N ASN A 145 6.82 -3.77 23.60
CA ASN A 145 7.04 -2.67 24.52
C ASN A 145 8.53 -2.31 24.57
N GLY A 146 8.83 -1.05 24.26
CA GLY A 146 10.21 -0.56 24.18
C GLY A 146 10.95 -0.93 22.89
N VAL A 147 10.27 -1.54 21.91
CA VAL A 147 10.84 -1.88 20.60
C VAL A 147 10.39 -0.86 19.56
N ASP A 148 11.36 -0.17 18.94
CA ASP A 148 11.11 0.73 17.82
C ASP A 148 10.96 -0.05 16.51
N VAL A 149 9.77 -0.01 15.93
CA VAL A 149 9.45 -0.71 14.67
C VAL A 149 9.36 0.31 13.54
N TYR A 150 10.28 0.20 12.57
CA TYR A 150 10.39 1.15 11.48
C TYR A 150 10.40 0.46 10.11
N TYR A 151 10.03 1.22 9.08
CA TYR A 151 10.20 0.77 7.70
C TYR A 151 11.68 0.89 7.32
N TRP A 152 12.29 -0.24 6.96
CA TRP A 152 13.66 -0.30 6.49
C TRP A 152 13.68 -0.49 4.98
N ARG A 153 14.09 0.55 4.26
CA ARG A 153 14.38 0.41 2.83
C ARG A 153 15.72 -0.32 2.71
N GLY A 154 15.69 -1.65 2.73
CA GLY A 154 16.88 -2.47 2.50
C GLY A 154 17.59 -2.07 1.21
N ASN A 155 18.92 -2.19 1.18
CA ASN A 155 19.70 -2.12 -0.05
C ASN A 155 19.48 -3.43 -0.83
N ASN A 156 18.31 -3.57 -1.48
CA ASN A 156 18.07 -4.72 -2.34
C ASN A 156 18.89 -4.54 -3.63
N ASN A 157 20.10 -5.10 -3.66
CA ASN A 157 20.81 -5.43 -4.89
C ASN A 157 20.21 -6.71 -5.53
N GLY A 158 18.89 -6.74 -5.73
CA GLY A 158 18.18 -7.92 -6.20
C GLY A 158 16.88 -7.55 -6.91
N THR A 159 16.97 -7.50 -8.23
CA THR A 159 15.88 -7.50 -9.24
C THR A 159 14.87 -6.35 -9.17
N ASN A 160 15.28 -5.19 -9.70
CA ASN A 160 14.44 -4.51 -10.68
C ASN A 160 14.64 -5.23 -12.02
N GLU A 161 13.74 -6.15 -12.37
CA GLU A 161 13.48 -6.58 -13.75
C GLU A 161 12.05 -7.14 -13.83
#